data_AF-A0A952FYH3-F1
#
_entry.id   AF-A0A952FYH3-F1
#
_cell.length_a   1.000
_cell.length_b   1.000
_cell.length_c   1.000
_cell.angle_alpha   90.00
_cell.angle_beta   90.00
_cell.angle_gamma   90.00
#
_symmetry.space_group_name_H-M   'P 1'
#
loop_
_entity.id
_entity.type
_entity.pdbx_description
1 polymer ?
#
loop_
_entity_poly.entity_id
_entity_poly.type
_entity_poly.pdbx_seq_one_letter_code
_entity_poly.pdbx_strand_id
1 'polypeptide(L)'
;MNIHEHQAKAVLKEFGVAVPRGFAAFSPDEAFKAAKELKDTKVWVVKSQIHAGGRGKGRFEGLGPDSKGGVRVVKSAEDVKANADEMLGRVLVTHQTGPKGKQVNRLYIEEGADIRRELYLSLLVDRVTSRVSVVASTEGGMDIEDVAHNTPEKIHTFTIDPATGVFPTHGRALAKALNLSGDLAKQGAKLLSQLYAAFNAKDMDMLEINPLIVTGDDRLIVLDAKVSFDSNALFRHPDIVTLRDVTEEDEKEIEASKFDLSYIALDGEIGCMVNGAGLAMATLDIIKLYGSEPANFLDVGGGATTEKVTAAFKIITSDPKVKGILVNIFGGIMKCDIIAQGVIAAVKEVGLKVPL
;
A
#
# COMPACT_ATOMS: atom_id res chain seq x y z
N MET A 1 -6.97 3.21 0.01
CA MET A 1 -5.83 4.16 0.02
C MET A 1 -4.72 3.66 0.95
N ASN A 2 -3.45 3.70 0.52
CA ASN A 2 -2.29 3.30 1.36
C ASN A 2 -1.64 4.51 2.02
N ILE A 3 -0.92 4.28 3.13
CA ILE A 3 -0.08 5.28 3.80
C ILE A 3 1.31 4.71 4.10
N HIS A 4 2.27 5.61 4.36
CA HIS A 4 3.65 5.24 4.73
C HIS A 4 3.73 4.64 6.14
N GLU A 5 4.79 3.86 6.41
CA GLU A 5 5.05 3.23 7.72
C GLU A 5 5.02 4.24 8.88
N HIS A 6 5.68 5.39 8.74
CA HIS A 6 5.70 6.40 9.81
C HIS A 6 4.30 6.97 10.11
N GLN A 7 3.44 7.09 9.10
CA GLN A 7 2.05 7.51 9.26
C GLN A 7 1.23 6.39 9.91
N ALA A 8 1.42 5.14 9.48
CA ALA A 8 0.75 3.99 10.08
C ALA A 8 1.09 3.87 11.56
N LYS A 9 2.36 4.02 11.93
CA LYS A 9 2.80 4.04 13.34
C LYS A 9 2.22 5.20 14.12
N ALA A 10 2.13 6.39 13.54
CA ALA A 10 1.49 7.54 14.18
C ALA A 10 0.00 7.26 14.47
N VAL A 11 -0.74 6.74 13.48
CA VAL A 11 -2.16 6.35 13.66
C VAL A 11 -2.29 5.28 14.73
N LEU A 12 -1.51 4.20 14.69
CA LEU A 12 -1.59 3.13 15.68
C LEU A 12 -1.24 3.60 17.10
N LYS A 13 -0.33 4.57 17.24
CA LYS A 13 0.05 5.17 18.52
C LYS A 13 -1.13 5.89 19.19
N GLU A 14 -2.06 6.47 18.42
CA GLU A 14 -3.30 7.07 18.96
C GLU A 14 -4.19 6.04 19.68
N PHE A 15 -4.11 4.77 19.29
CA PHE A 15 -4.80 3.64 19.93
C PHE A 15 -3.97 2.98 21.05
N GLY A 16 -2.83 3.60 21.42
CA GLY A 16 -1.94 3.14 22.47
C GLY A 16 -1.10 1.92 22.09
N VAL A 17 -0.94 1.63 20.80
CA VAL A 17 -0.06 0.57 20.31
C VAL A 17 1.40 0.95 20.56
N ALA A 18 2.18 0.00 21.06
CA ALA A 18 3.60 0.20 21.29
C ALA A 18 4.38 0.14 19.96
N VAL A 19 4.96 1.27 19.58
CA VAL A 19 5.86 1.43 18.43
C VAL A 19 7.17 2.08 18.91
N PRO A 20 8.32 1.83 18.27
CA PRO A 20 9.55 2.54 18.61
C PRO A 20 9.45 4.03 18.33
N ARG A 21 10.29 4.83 19.01
CA ARG A 21 10.38 6.26 18.71
C ARG A 21 11.06 6.47 17.37
N GLY A 22 10.47 7.34 16.55
CA GLY A 22 11.06 7.75 15.29
C GLY A 22 10.42 9.01 14.74
N PHE A 23 11.07 9.58 13.73
CA PHE A 23 10.67 10.82 13.07
C PHE A 23 10.83 10.69 11.56
N ALA A 24 9.89 11.27 10.82
CA ALA A 24 10.03 11.41 9.37
C ALA A 24 11.05 12.50 9.05
N ALA A 25 11.79 12.33 7.96
CA ALA A 25 12.75 13.31 7.46
C ALA A 25 12.65 13.43 5.93
N PHE A 26 12.67 14.67 5.43
CA PHE A 26 12.58 15.02 4.02
C PHE A 26 13.88 15.57 3.45
N SER A 27 14.91 15.70 4.29
CA SER A 27 16.27 16.08 3.90
C SER A 27 17.31 15.37 4.76
N PRO A 28 18.58 15.27 4.31
CA PRO A 28 19.66 14.73 5.14
C PRO A 28 19.87 15.49 6.45
N ASP A 29 19.63 16.81 6.45
CA ASP A 29 19.74 17.64 7.66
C ASP A 29 18.59 17.38 8.65
N GLU A 30 17.37 17.17 8.15
CA GLU A 30 16.27 16.71 9.00
C GLU A 30 16.53 15.32 9.57
N ALA A 31 17.08 14.40 8.77
CA ALA A 31 17.43 13.06 9.24
C ALA A 31 18.49 13.11 10.36
N PHE A 32 19.48 13.99 10.23
CA PHE A 32 20.47 14.24 11.27
C PHE A 32 19.83 14.79 12.56
N LYS A 33 18.93 15.77 12.44
CA LYS A 33 18.20 16.34 13.59
C LYS A 33 17.34 15.28 14.28
N ALA A 34 16.58 14.50 13.52
CA ALA A 34 15.80 13.37 14.00
C ALA A 34 16.66 12.36 14.79
N ALA A 35 17.84 12.03 14.27
CA ALA A 35 18.77 11.14 14.97
C ALA A 35 19.24 11.72 16.32
N LYS A 36 19.48 13.04 16.41
CA LYS A 36 19.86 13.71 17.66
C LYS A 36 18.69 13.85 18.65
N GLU A 37 17.45 13.92 18.17
CA GLU A 37 16.25 13.93 19.01
C GLU A 37 15.97 12.58 19.68
N LEU A 38 16.34 11.48 19.01
CA LEU A 38 16.32 10.13 19.57
C LEU A 38 17.44 9.96 20.60
N LYS A 39 17.27 10.58 21.77
CA LYS A 39 18.19 10.46 22.92
C LYS A 39 18.18 9.04 23.49
N ASP A 40 19.29 8.67 24.12
CA ASP A 40 19.48 7.39 24.82
C ASP A 40 19.42 6.15 23.92
N THR A 41 19.58 6.31 22.60
CA THR A 41 19.81 5.21 21.67
C THR A 41 21.27 5.11 21.25
N LYS A 42 21.73 3.89 20.98
CA LYS A 42 23.05 3.58 20.40
C LYS A 42 22.96 3.13 18.94
N VAL A 43 21.74 2.89 18.47
CA VAL A 43 21.45 2.31 17.17
C VAL A 43 20.28 3.06 16.56
N TRP A 44 20.43 3.44 15.30
CA TRP A 44 19.36 4.04 14.50
C TRP A 44 19.08 3.16 13.30
N VAL A 45 17.84 3.20 12.83
CA VAL A 45 17.41 2.57 11.60
C VAL A 45 16.94 3.66 10.64
N VAL A 46 17.57 3.75 9.47
CA VAL A 46 17.18 4.64 8.38
C VAL A 46 16.33 3.82 7.41
N LYS A 47 15.05 4.16 7.27
CA LYS A 47 14.09 3.42 6.46
C LYS A 47 13.54 4.28 5.33
N SER A 48 13.69 3.83 4.09
CA SER A 48 12.97 4.37 2.94
C SER A 48 11.47 4.29 3.17
N GLN A 49 10.75 5.36 2.86
CA GLN A 49 9.29 5.38 2.93
C GLN A 49 8.75 5.38 1.51
N ILE A 50 8.32 4.20 1.08
CA ILE A 50 7.55 3.93 -0.14
C ILE A 50 6.43 2.97 0.26
N HIS A 51 5.32 2.94 -0.47
CA HIS A 51 4.18 2.08 -0.15
C HIS A 51 4.45 0.58 -0.40
N ALA A 52 5.47 0.27 -1.20
CA ALA A 52 5.88 -1.10 -1.48
C ALA A 52 6.73 -1.71 -0.35
N GLY A 53 6.50 -3.00 -0.09
CA GLY A 53 7.29 -3.82 0.83
C GLY A 53 8.63 -4.28 0.24
N GLY A 54 9.35 -5.10 0.99
CA GLY A 54 10.64 -5.66 0.57
C GLY A 54 11.81 -4.67 0.58
N ARG A 55 11.64 -3.51 1.22
CA ARG A 55 12.59 -2.38 1.23
C ARG A 55 14.00 -2.78 1.67
N GLY A 56 14.12 -3.64 2.69
CA GLY A 56 15.42 -4.07 3.21
C GLY A 56 16.27 -4.86 2.19
N LYS A 57 15.63 -5.66 1.32
CA LYS A 57 16.27 -6.41 0.24
C LYS A 57 16.28 -5.65 -1.10
N GLY A 58 15.72 -4.44 -1.13
CA GLY A 58 15.67 -3.62 -2.34
C GLY A 58 17.03 -3.09 -2.75
N ARG A 59 17.12 -2.56 -3.98
CA ARG A 59 18.33 -1.96 -4.54
C ARG A 59 18.03 -0.56 -5.05
N PHE A 60 18.93 0.38 -4.78
CA PHE A 60 18.84 1.72 -5.34
C PHE A 60 19.42 1.80 -6.75
N GLU A 61 18.72 2.51 -7.62
CA GLU A 61 19.20 2.80 -8.97
C GLU A 61 20.46 3.68 -8.94
N GLY A 62 21.39 3.39 -9.84
CA GLY A 62 22.68 4.08 -9.93
C GLY A 62 23.68 3.72 -8.83
N LEU A 63 23.33 2.86 -7.87
CA LEU A 63 24.27 2.30 -6.90
C LEU A 63 24.80 0.93 -7.33
N GLY A 64 26.02 0.64 -6.88
CA GLY A 64 26.71 -0.64 -7.13
C GLY A 64 25.95 -1.85 -6.57
N PRO A 65 26.30 -3.07 -7.00
CA PRO A 65 25.63 -4.31 -6.57
C PRO A 65 25.75 -4.56 -5.06
N ASP A 66 26.79 -4.06 -4.42
CA ASP A 66 27.04 -4.21 -2.98
C ASP A 66 26.37 -3.11 -2.12
N SER A 67 25.55 -2.25 -2.74
CA SER A 67 24.86 -1.18 -2.03
C SER A 67 23.82 -1.74 -1.05
N LYS A 68 23.71 -1.08 0.10
CA LYS A 68 22.72 -1.43 1.12
C LYS A 68 21.32 -1.07 0.62
N GLY A 69 20.34 -1.92 0.94
CA GLY A 69 18.94 -1.68 0.60
C GLY A 69 18.29 -0.52 1.35
N GLY A 70 16.97 -0.42 1.25
CA GLY A 70 16.17 0.68 1.79
C GLY A 70 15.96 0.68 3.31
N VAL A 71 16.52 -0.30 4.04
CA VAL A 71 16.47 -0.34 5.51
C VAL A 71 17.90 -0.55 6.01
N ARG A 72 18.41 0.42 6.77
CA ARG A 72 19.84 0.46 7.13
C ARG A 72 20.03 0.74 8.61
N VAL A 73 20.75 -0.14 9.29
CA VAL A 73 21.09 0.00 10.70
C VAL A 73 22.43 0.71 10.85
N VAL A 74 22.48 1.77 11.64
CA VAL A 74 23.67 2.62 11.84
C VAL A 74 23.88 2.96 13.32
N LYS A 75 25.08 3.42 13.68
CA LYS A 75 25.50 3.64 15.08
C LYS A 75 25.90 5.07 15.40
N SER A 76 25.72 5.99 14.46
CA SER A 76 25.97 7.42 14.68
C SER A 76 24.95 8.27 13.92
N ALA A 77 24.72 9.50 14.38
CA ALA A 77 23.84 10.44 13.69
C ALA A 77 24.47 10.89 12.36
N GLU A 78 25.79 10.94 12.30
CA GLU A 78 26.58 11.26 11.12
C GLU A 78 26.37 10.19 10.04
N ASP A 79 26.34 8.91 10.41
CA ASP A 79 25.96 7.82 9.51
C ASP A 79 24.49 7.95 9.07
N VAL A 80 23.56 8.36 9.94
CA VAL A 80 22.17 8.62 9.55
C VAL A 80 22.12 9.66 8.42
N LYS A 81 22.83 10.78 8.56
CA LYS A 81 22.90 11.83 7.53
C LYS A 81 23.50 11.30 6.22
N ALA A 82 24.60 10.55 6.30
CA ALA A 82 25.25 9.98 5.11
C ALA A 82 24.34 8.99 4.36
N ASN A 83 23.60 8.15 5.09
CA ASN A 83 22.61 7.25 4.47
C ASN A 83 21.43 8.03 3.89
N ALA A 84 20.99 9.09 4.57
CA ALA A 84 19.91 9.93 4.06
C ALA A 84 20.28 10.63 2.74
N ASP A 85 21.51 11.13 2.64
CA ASP A 85 22.06 11.74 1.41
C ASP A 85 22.15 10.73 0.26
N GLU A 86 22.50 9.48 0.55
CA GLU A 86 22.53 8.44 -0.48
C GLU A 86 21.11 8.00 -0.90
N MET A 87 20.13 7.97 0.02
CA MET A 87 18.82 7.36 -0.23
C MET A 87 17.78 8.34 -0.81
N LEU A 88 17.74 9.58 -0.33
CA LEU A 88 16.72 10.55 -0.73
C LEU A 88 16.85 10.94 -2.20
N GLY A 89 15.71 11.01 -2.91
CA GLY A 89 15.64 11.34 -4.33
C GLY A 89 16.06 10.20 -5.27
N ARG A 90 16.57 9.07 -4.75
CA ARG A 90 16.88 7.89 -5.58
C ARG A 90 15.68 6.97 -5.72
N VAL A 91 15.67 6.21 -6.81
CA VAL A 91 14.70 5.15 -7.06
C VAL A 91 15.13 3.88 -6.31
N LEU A 92 14.25 3.37 -5.44
CA LEU A 92 14.39 2.08 -4.77
C LEU A 92 13.56 1.03 -5.51
N VAL A 93 14.24 0.02 -6.03
CA VAL A 93 13.62 -1.15 -6.66
C VAL A 93 13.46 -2.26 -5.63
N THR A 94 12.23 -2.75 -5.45
CA THR A 94 11.91 -3.92 -4.64
C THR A 94 11.20 -4.97 -5.50
N HIS A 95 11.02 -6.18 -4.97
CA HIS A 95 10.23 -7.21 -5.65
C HIS A 95 8.78 -6.75 -5.93
N GLN A 96 8.21 -5.89 -5.07
CA GLN A 96 6.83 -5.39 -5.19
C GLN A 96 6.69 -4.17 -6.12
N THR A 97 7.75 -3.38 -6.36
CA THR A 97 7.69 -2.24 -7.30
C THR A 97 7.91 -2.63 -8.75
N GLY A 98 8.42 -3.84 -8.99
CA GLY A 98 8.96 -4.22 -10.29
C GLY A 98 10.15 -3.35 -10.73
N PRO A 99 10.58 -3.45 -12.00
CA PRO A 99 11.78 -2.78 -12.50
C PRO A 99 11.75 -1.26 -12.44
N LYS A 100 10.56 -0.65 -12.47
CA LYS A 100 10.40 0.82 -12.41
C LYS A 100 10.83 1.40 -11.06
N GLY A 101 10.78 0.60 -9.99
CA GLY A 101 11.09 1.06 -8.64
C GLY A 101 10.16 2.16 -8.15
N LYS A 102 10.56 2.80 -7.05
CA LYS A 102 9.88 3.99 -6.53
C LYS A 102 10.87 5.00 -5.96
N GLN A 103 10.70 6.27 -6.32
CA GLN A 103 11.53 7.35 -5.80
C GLN A 103 11.30 7.54 -4.29
N VAL A 104 12.39 7.56 -3.52
CA VAL A 104 12.34 7.76 -2.08
C VAL A 104 12.32 9.27 -1.79
N ASN A 105 11.14 9.80 -1.52
CA ASN A 105 10.94 11.24 -1.24
C ASN A 105 11.00 11.59 0.25
N ARG A 106 10.96 10.59 1.12
CA ARG A 106 11.04 10.77 2.57
C ARG A 106 11.65 9.52 3.24
N LEU A 107 12.21 9.73 4.42
CA LEU A 107 12.78 8.68 5.25
C LEU A 107 12.10 8.63 6.61
N TYR A 108 12.21 7.50 7.28
CA TYR A 108 11.86 7.36 8.68
C TYR A 108 13.09 6.95 9.48
N ILE A 109 13.45 7.79 10.45
CA ILE A 109 14.60 7.61 11.33
C ILE A 109 14.06 7.11 12.66
N GLU A 110 14.39 5.88 13.02
CA GLU A 110 13.83 5.19 14.18
C GLU A 110 14.94 4.67 15.10
N GLU A 111 14.66 4.54 16.39
CA GLU A 111 15.57 3.87 17.31
C GLU A 111 15.64 2.35 17.04
N GLY A 112 16.82 1.76 17.22
CA GLY A 112 16.99 0.31 17.13
C GLY A 112 16.24 -0.42 18.25
N ALA A 113 15.72 -1.60 17.94
CA ALA A 113 15.08 -2.49 18.91
C ALA A 113 15.95 -3.72 19.20
N ASP A 114 15.92 -4.20 20.44
CA ASP A 114 16.57 -5.45 20.85
C ASP A 114 15.66 -6.64 20.51
N ILE A 115 15.79 -7.16 19.29
CA ILE A 115 14.87 -8.16 18.72
C ILE A 115 15.28 -9.56 19.18
N ARG A 116 14.42 -10.21 19.98
CA ARG A 116 14.58 -11.63 20.37
C ARG A 116 13.83 -12.57 19.44
N ARG A 117 12.63 -12.19 18.99
CA ARG A 117 11.79 -12.95 18.06
C ARG A 117 11.07 -11.99 17.13
N GLU A 118 10.90 -12.39 15.88
CA GLU A 118 10.06 -11.72 14.89
C GLU A 118 8.82 -12.58 14.65
N LEU A 119 7.65 -11.95 14.65
CA LEU A 119 6.35 -12.57 14.45
C LEU A 119 5.60 -11.82 13.35
N TYR A 120 4.57 -12.45 12.80
CA TYR A 120 3.66 -11.84 11.83
C TYR A 120 2.27 -11.70 12.45
N LEU A 121 1.63 -10.55 12.25
CA LEU A 121 0.25 -10.31 12.63
C LEU A 121 -0.44 -9.41 11.60
N SER A 122 -1.60 -9.81 11.11
CA SER A 122 -2.39 -9.01 10.19
C SER A 122 -3.89 -9.07 10.53
N LEU A 123 -4.58 -7.97 10.29
CA LEU A 123 -6.03 -7.85 10.30
C LEU A 123 -6.47 -7.45 8.88
N LEU A 124 -7.48 -8.13 8.35
CA LEU A 124 -8.08 -7.79 7.05
C LEU A 124 -9.56 -8.19 7.00
N VAL A 125 -10.31 -7.63 6.06
CA VAL A 125 -11.68 -8.08 5.79
C VAL A 125 -11.65 -9.36 4.96
N ASP A 126 -12.04 -10.48 5.58
CA ASP A 126 -12.17 -11.75 4.88
C ASP A 126 -13.51 -11.80 4.14
N ARG A 127 -13.41 -11.86 2.81
CA ARG A 127 -14.56 -11.87 1.90
C ARG A 127 -15.40 -13.14 2.00
N VAL A 128 -14.83 -14.26 2.43
CA VAL A 128 -15.55 -15.53 2.57
C VAL A 128 -16.46 -15.47 3.79
N THR A 129 -15.95 -14.95 4.90
CA THR A 129 -16.69 -14.88 6.16
C THR A 129 -17.42 -13.55 6.37
N SER A 130 -17.13 -12.55 5.55
CA SER A 130 -17.60 -11.16 5.70
C SER A 130 -17.31 -10.59 7.08
N ARG A 131 -16.16 -10.93 7.63
CA ARG A 131 -15.70 -10.54 8.98
C ARG A 131 -14.25 -10.09 8.93
N VAL A 132 -13.84 -9.36 9.97
CA VAL A 132 -12.41 -9.09 10.18
C VAL A 132 -11.74 -10.40 10.60
N SER A 133 -10.78 -10.84 9.80
CA SER A 133 -9.93 -11.99 10.06
C SER A 133 -8.59 -11.52 10.61
N VAL A 134 -8.13 -12.23 11.64
CA VAL A 134 -6.79 -12.08 12.21
C VAL A 134 -5.95 -13.23 11.66
N VAL A 135 -4.84 -12.89 11.01
CA VAL A 135 -3.84 -13.85 10.50
C VAL A 135 -2.56 -13.67 11.31
N ALA A 136 -2.07 -14.76 11.89
CA ALA A 136 -0.91 -14.74 12.77
C ALA A 136 0.06 -15.87 12.41
N SER A 137 1.37 -15.60 12.50
CA SER A 137 2.41 -16.61 12.29
C SER A 137 3.64 -16.34 13.14
N THR A 138 4.37 -17.41 13.46
CA THR A 138 5.70 -17.30 14.08
C THR A 138 6.80 -16.92 13.10
N GLU A 139 6.52 -16.93 11.80
CA GLU A 139 7.47 -16.61 10.73
C GLU A 139 7.43 -15.11 10.39
N GLY A 140 7.76 -14.25 11.37
CA GLY A 140 7.91 -12.82 11.13
C GLY A 140 9.17 -12.49 10.33
N GLY A 141 9.16 -11.32 9.67
CA GLY A 141 10.29 -10.86 8.83
C GLY A 141 10.37 -11.55 7.46
N MET A 142 9.45 -12.46 7.17
CA MET A 142 9.32 -13.18 5.90
C MET A 142 8.12 -12.67 5.10
N ASP A 143 8.11 -12.96 3.80
CA ASP A 143 6.94 -12.76 2.93
C ASP A 143 5.86 -13.77 3.36
N ILE A 144 4.65 -13.28 3.67
CA ILE A 144 3.61 -14.12 4.28
C ILE A 144 2.97 -15.03 3.23
N GLU A 145 2.94 -14.61 1.97
CA GLU A 145 2.47 -15.40 0.84
C GLU A 145 3.38 -16.61 0.62
N ASP A 146 4.70 -16.45 0.75
CA ASP A 146 5.66 -17.56 0.73
C ASP A 146 5.44 -18.54 1.89
N VAL A 147 5.16 -18.04 3.10
CA VAL A 147 4.85 -18.89 4.27
C VAL A 147 3.54 -19.65 4.05
N ALA A 148 2.52 -18.99 3.51
CA ALA A 148 1.23 -19.60 3.21
C ALA A 148 1.33 -20.69 2.13
N HIS A 149 2.21 -20.52 1.13
CA HIS A 149 2.45 -21.52 0.09
C HIS A 149 3.31 -22.69 0.60
N ASN A 150 4.42 -22.41 1.28
CA ASN A 150 5.43 -23.42 1.60
C ASN A 150 5.22 -24.12 2.95
N THR A 151 4.65 -23.42 3.93
CA THR A 151 4.40 -23.90 5.30
C THR A 151 3.03 -23.42 5.81
N PRO A 152 1.92 -23.78 5.13
CA PRO A 152 0.58 -23.29 5.48
C PRO A 152 0.16 -23.60 6.92
N GLU A 153 0.70 -24.65 7.53
CA GLU A 153 0.43 -25.04 8.93
C GLU A 153 0.91 -24.01 9.97
N LYS A 154 1.82 -23.10 9.57
CA LYS A 154 2.31 -22.00 10.41
C LYS A 154 1.44 -20.74 10.32
N ILE A 155 0.41 -20.75 9.47
CA ILE A 155 -0.56 -19.68 9.36
C ILE A 155 -1.76 -20.03 10.24
N HIS A 156 -2.04 -19.16 11.21
CA HIS A 156 -3.19 -19.30 12.09
C HIS A 156 -4.17 -18.17 11.82
N THR A 157 -5.41 -18.54 11.46
CA THR A 157 -6.47 -17.58 11.16
C THR A 157 -7.67 -17.79 12.06
N PHE A 158 -8.23 -16.69 12.57
CA PHE A 158 -9.52 -16.69 13.25
C PHE A 158 -10.27 -15.38 12.97
N THR A 159 -11.60 -15.43 13.00
CA THR A 159 -12.46 -14.27 12.74
C THR A 159 -12.94 -13.64 14.04
N ILE A 160 -13.26 -12.36 13.98
CA ILE A 160 -13.91 -11.63 15.07
C ILE A 160 -15.34 -11.30 14.65
N ASP A 161 -16.31 -11.70 15.48
CA ASP A 161 -17.72 -11.36 15.25
C ASP A 161 -17.95 -9.86 15.51
N PRO A 162 -18.53 -9.11 14.57
CA PRO A 162 -18.67 -7.66 14.67
C PRO A 162 -19.59 -7.21 15.81
N ALA A 163 -20.54 -8.04 16.26
CA ALA A 163 -21.44 -7.68 17.36
C ALA A 163 -20.75 -7.82 18.72
N THR A 164 -19.84 -8.77 18.86
CA THR A 164 -19.13 -9.03 20.13
C THR A 164 -17.77 -8.34 20.23
N GLY A 165 -17.12 -8.08 19.10
CA GLY A 165 -15.76 -7.56 19.05
C GLY A 165 -14.73 -8.50 19.67
N VAL A 166 -13.58 -7.95 20.09
CA VAL A 166 -12.50 -8.74 20.68
C VAL A 166 -12.87 -9.26 22.07
N PHE A 167 -13.19 -10.56 22.13
CA PHE A 167 -13.34 -11.31 23.39
C PHE A 167 -12.02 -11.96 23.88
N PRO A 168 -11.86 -12.27 25.20
CA PRO A 168 -10.65 -12.90 25.74
C PRO A 168 -10.23 -14.22 25.09
N THR A 169 -11.17 -14.95 24.46
CA THR A 169 -10.87 -16.16 23.68
C THR A 169 -9.97 -15.86 22.48
N HIS A 170 -10.16 -14.72 21.81
CA HIS A 170 -9.33 -14.30 20.67
C HIS A 170 -7.90 -13.99 21.12
N GLY A 171 -7.74 -13.31 22.26
CA GLY A 171 -6.42 -13.08 22.84
C GLY A 171 -5.68 -14.38 23.17
N ARG A 172 -6.38 -15.41 23.67
CA ARG A 172 -5.81 -16.75 23.87
C ARG A 172 -5.48 -17.46 22.57
N ALA A 173 -6.33 -17.34 21.55
CA ALA A 173 -6.07 -17.89 20.22
C ALA A 173 -4.82 -17.27 19.60
N LEU A 174 -4.68 -15.94 19.67
CA LEU A 174 -3.49 -15.23 19.22
C LEU A 174 -2.24 -15.64 20.00
N ALA A 175 -2.32 -15.71 21.33
CA ALA A 175 -1.19 -16.13 22.16
C ALA A 175 -0.72 -17.54 21.81
N LYS A 176 -1.66 -18.47 21.57
CA LYS A 176 -1.34 -19.83 21.12
C LYS A 176 -0.69 -19.81 19.73
N ALA A 177 -1.26 -19.07 18.77
CA ALA A 177 -0.74 -18.97 17.41
C ALA A 177 0.69 -18.41 17.35
N LEU A 178 1.00 -17.45 18.22
CA LEU A 178 2.30 -16.77 18.26
C LEU A 178 3.27 -17.38 19.29
N ASN A 179 2.93 -18.49 19.92
CA ASN A 179 3.71 -19.10 21.01
C ASN A 179 4.10 -18.07 22.09
N LEU A 180 3.11 -17.32 22.58
CA LEU A 180 3.23 -16.36 23.67
C LEU A 180 2.72 -16.97 24.98
N SER A 181 3.44 -16.72 26.07
CA SER A 181 3.12 -17.23 27.40
C SER A 181 3.26 -16.12 28.45
N GLY A 182 2.72 -16.37 29.66
CA GLY A 182 2.86 -15.44 30.78
C GLY A 182 2.38 -14.02 30.46
N ASP A 183 3.25 -13.04 30.69
CA ASP A 183 2.93 -11.63 30.44
C ASP A 183 2.79 -11.30 28.94
N LEU A 184 3.60 -11.92 28.08
CA LEU A 184 3.50 -11.73 26.61
C LEU A 184 2.13 -12.12 26.07
N ALA A 185 1.48 -13.14 26.63
CA ALA A 185 0.12 -13.52 26.25
C ALA A 185 -0.90 -12.42 26.61
N LYS A 186 -0.72 -11.75 27.76
CA LYS A 186 -1.56 -10.62 28.17
C LYS A 186 -1.33 -9.40 27.27
N GLN A 187 -0.06 -9.11 26.95
CA GLN A 187 0.30 -8.06 26.01
C GLN A 187 -0.30 -8.33 24.63
N GLY A 188 -0.25 -9.57 24.14
CA GLY A 188 -0.85 -9.97 22.85
C GLY A 188 -2.37 -9.76 22.82
N ALA A 189 -3.09 -10.13 23.88
CA ALA A 189 -4.52 -9.89 23.98
C ALA A 189 -4.88 -8.39 24.00
N LYS A 190 -4.09 -7.58 24.72
CA LYS A 190 -4.23 -6.12 24.73
C LYS A 190 -3.96 -5.53 23.35
N LEU A 191 -2.85 -5.92 22.72
CA LEU A 191 -2.46 -5.48 21.39
C LEU A 191 -3.57 -5.79 20.37
N LEU A 192 -4.09 -7.02 20.34
CA LEU A 192 -5.18 -7.39 19.44
C LEU A 192 -6.40 -6.48 19.60
N SER A 193 -6.76 -6.16 20.84
CA SER A 193 -7.89 -5.26 21.12
C SER A 193 -7.64 -3.85 20.59
N GLN A 194 -6.41 -3.33 20.74
CA GLN A 194 -6.01 -2.01 20.24
C GLN A 194 -5.99 -1.96 18.71
N LEU A 195 -5.42 -2.98 18.06
CA LEU A 195 -5.36 -3.08 16.60
C LEU A 195 -6.76 -3.22 16.00
N TYR A 196 -7.63 -4.03 16.60
CA TYR A 196 -9.02 -4.16 16.14
C TYR A 196 -9.82 -2.86 16.31
N ALA A 197 -9.61 -2.14 17.41
CA ALA A 197 -10.21 -0.83 17.61
C ALA A 197 -9.74 0.17 16.54
N ALA A 198 -8.43 0.21 16.24
CA ALA A 198 -7.88 1.05 15.18
C ALA A 198 -8.44 0.69 13.80
N PHE A 199 -8.49 -0.62 13.50
CA PHE A 199 -8.98 -1.17 12.24
C PHE A 199 -10.39 -0.71 11.93
N ASN A 200 -11.31 -0.86 12.90
CA ASN A 200 -12.70 -0.43 12.73
C ASN A 200 -12.87 1.09 12.78
N ALA A 201 -12.18 1.78 13.69
CA ALA A 201 -12.39 3.21 13.90
C ALA A 201 -11.91 4.07 12.71
N LYS A 202 -10.93 3.58 11.94
CA LYS A 202 -10.39 4.28 10.77
C LYS A 202 -10.79 3.65 9.43
N ASP A 203 -11.69 2.65 9.45
CA ASP A 203 -12.09 1.88 8.25
C ASP A 203 -10.88 1.35 7.45
N MET A 204 -9.99 0.65 8.15
CA MET A 204 -8.88 -0.05 7.50
C MET A 204 -9.41 -1.20 6.65
N ASP A 205 -8.86 -1.38 5.46
CA ASP A 205 -9.06 -2.57 4.62
C ASP A 205 -8.08 -3.68 5.03
N MET A 206 -6.84 -3.28 5.36
CA MET A 206 -5.77 -4.16 5.77
C MET A 206 -4.84 -3.44 6.76
N LEU A 207 -4.45 -4.14 7.80
CA LEU A 207 -3.39 -3.77 8.73
C LEU A 207 -2.45 -4.94 8.86
N GLU A 208 -1.26 -4.82 8.31
CA GLU A 208 -0.20 -5.83 8.40
C GLU A 208 0.92 -5.32 9.30
N ILE A 209 1.35 -6.14 10.26
CA ILE A 209 2.48 -5.90 11.13
C ILE A 209 3.51 -6.98 10.84
N ASN A 210 4.60 -6.58 10.19
CA ASN A 210 5.65 -7.51 9.77
C ASN A 210 7.05 -6.84 9.81
N PRO A 211 7.82 -6.96 10.91
CA PRO A 211 7.56 -7.86 12.04
C PRO A 211 6.84 -7.19 13.24
N LEU A 212 6.06 -8.00 13.95
CA LEU A 212 5.73 -7.81 15.36
C LEU A 212 6.87 -8.44 16.17
N ILE A 213 7.61 -7.66 16.95
CA ILE A 213 8.77 -8.18 17.66
C ILE A 213 8.49 -8.48 19.12
N VAL A 214 9.18 -9.50 19.63
CA VAL A 214 9.38 -9.69 21.06
C VAL A 214 10.77 -9.21 21.40
N THR A 215 10.87 -8.27 22.35
CA THR A 215 12.15 -7.73 22.79
C THR A 215 12.87 -8.62 23.80
N GLY A 216 14.15 -8.36 24.05
CA GLY A 216 14.93 -9.03 25.10
C GLY A 216 14.35 -8.86 26.52
N ASP A 217 13.61 -7.77 26.76
CA ASP A 217 12.89 -7.47 28.01
C ASP A 217 11.41 -7.89 27.99
N ASP A 218 11.05 -8.87 27.15
CA ASP A 218 9.72 -9.48 27.09
C ASP A 218 8.58 -8.49 26.78
N ARG A 219 8.79 -7.56 25.85
CA ARG A 219 7.74 -6.65 25.34
C ARG A 219 7.38 -6.96 23.90
N LEU A 220 6.09 -6.83 23.57
CA LEU A 220 5.59 -6.82 22.20
C LEU A 220 5.64 -5.40 21.63
N ILE A 221 6.29 -5.24 20.48
CA ILE A 221 6.43 -3.95 19.79
C ILE A 221 6.14 -4.13 18.31
N VAL A 222 5.33 -3.22 17.75
CA VAL A 222 5.08 -3.13 16.30
C VAL A 222 6.28 -2.46 15.64
N LEU A 223 7.17 -3.25 15.04
CA LEU A 223 8.42 -2.75 14.46
C LEU A 223 8.24 -2.23 13.03
N ASP A 224 7.29 -2.77 12.28
CA ASP A 224 6.88 -2.27 10.97
C ASP A 224 5.38 -2.48 10.81
N ALA A 225 4.72 -1.57 10.08
CA ALA A 225 3.29 -1.61 9.85
C ALA A 225 2.96 -1.09 8.44
N LYS A 226 2.13 -1.86 7.74
CA LYS A 226 1.55 -1.50 6.45
C LYS A 226 0.04 -1.40 6.62
N VAL A 227 -0.53 -0.25 6.26
CA VAL A 227 -1.96 0.03 6.41
C VAL A 227 -2.55 0.47 5.09
N SER A 228 -3.69 -0.12 4.75
CA SER A 228 -4.59 0.38 3.70
C SER A 228 -5.96 0.66 4.31
N PHE A 229 -6.63 1.67 3.76
CA PHE A 229 -7.98 2.09 4.14
C PHE A 229 -8.97 1.84 3.01
N ASP A 230 -10.22 1.54 3.36
CA ASP A 230 -11.31 1.52 2.39
C ASP A 230 -11.49 2.92 1.80
N SER A 231 -11.21 3.05 0.51
CA SER A 231 -11.35 4.33 -0.20
C SER A 231 -12.80 4.84 -0.18
N ASN A 232 -13.80 3.96 -0.05
CA ASN A 232 -15.21 4.35 0.03
C ASN A 232 -15.57 4.98 1.38
N ALA A 233 -14.77 4.79 2.42
CA ALA A 233 -15.00 5.38 3.74
C ALA A 233 -14.28 6.73 3.93
N LEU A 234 -13.44 7.16 3.00
CA LEU A 234 -12.61 8.37 3.17
C LEU A 234 -13.41 9.67 3.36
N PHE A 235 -14.65 9.74 2.87
CA PHE A 235 -15.51 10.92 3.02
C PHE A 235 -15.80 11.26 4.50
N ARG A 236 -15.68 10.29 5.41
CA ARG A 236 -15.86 10.48 6.86
C ARG A 236 -14.54 10.50 7.65
N HIS A 237 -13.39 10.44 6.97
CA HIS A 237 -12.04 10.45 7.57
C HIS A 237 -11.15 11.53 6.96
N PRO A 238 -11.46 12.83 7.20
CA PRO A 238 -10.65 13.92 6.65
C PRO A 238 -9.20 13.88 7.15
N ASP A 239 -8.97 13.40 8.38
CA ASP A 239 -7.65 13.16 8.96
C ASP A 239 -6.83 12.15 8.15
N ILE A 240 -7.45 11.04 7.72
CA ILE A 240 -6.79 10.02 6.91
C ILE A 240 -6.51 10.54 5.49
N VAL A 241 -7.45 11.27 4.89
CA VAL A 241 -7.26 11.87 3.55
C VAL A 241 -6.01 12.76 3.50
N THR A 242 -5.69 13.48 4.57
CA THR A 242 -4.47 14.32 4.62
C THR A 242 -3.16 13.54 4.55
N LEU A 243 -3.20 12.22 4.80
CA LEU A 243 -2.03 11.35 4.77
C LEU A 243 -1.68 10.86 3.35
N ARG A 244 -2.57 11.03 2.37
CA ARG A 244 -2.38 10.56 1.00
C ARG A 244 -1.10 11.13 0.39
N ASP A 245 -0.23 10.27 -0.09
CA ASP A 245 0.95 10.64 -0.85
C ASP A 245 0.73 10.35 -2.34
N VAL A 246 0.37 11.39 -3.11
CA VAL A 246 0.18 11.27 -4.56
C VAL A 246 1.49 10.94 -5.29
N THR A 247 2.66 11.21 -4.69
CA THR A 247 3.93 10.79 -5.30
C THR A 247 4.08 9.28 -5.33
N GLU A 248 3.26 8.55 -4.55
CA GLU A 248 3.22 7.09 -4.54
C GLU A 248 2.36 6.46 -5.64
N GLU A 249 1.51 7.26 -6.30
CA GLU A 249 0.53 6.80 -7.29
C GLU A 249 1.02 7.05 -8.73
N ASP A 250 0.34 6.46 -9.72
CA ASP A 250 0.60 6.75 -11.14
C ASP A 250 -0.07 8.08 -11.55
N GLU A 251 0.64 8.93 -12.28
CA GLU A 251 0.13 10.24 -12.71
C GLU A 251 -1.20 10.14 -13.47
N LYS A 252 -1.38 9.09 -14.29
CA LYS A 252 -2.61 8.89 -15.05
C LYS A 252 -3.77 8.48 -14.15
N GLU A 253 -3.50 7.69 -13.12
CA GLU A 253 -4.51 7.32 -12.11
C GLU A 253 -4.95 8.54 -11.29
N ILE A 254 -4.01 9.43 -10.95
CA ILE A 254 -4.31 10.70 -10.28
C ILE A 254 -5.20 11.56 -11.16
N GLU A 255 -4.83 11.79 -12.43
CA GLU A 255 -5.65 12.58 -13.35
C GLU A 255 -7.03 11.97 -13.56
N ALA A 256 -7.13 10.64 -13.72
CA ALA A 256 -8.39 9.93 -13.82
C ALA A 256 -9.30 10.15 -12.61
N SER A 257 -8.73 10.09 -11.41
CA SER A 257 -9.49 10.25 -10.16
C SER A 257 -10.19 11.61 -10.03
N LYS A 258 -9.65 12.68 -10.66
CA LYS A 258 -10.28 14.02 -10.67
C LYS A 258 -11.60 14.06 -11.43
N PHE A 259 -11.81 13.10 -12.34
CA PHE A 259 -13.02 12.97 -13.14
C PHE A 259 -13.90 11.79 -12.69
N ASP A 260 -13.59 11.19 -11.53
CA ASP A 260 -14.30 10.01 -11.04
C ASP A 260 -14.28 8.90 -12.11
N LEU A 261 -13.07 8.64 -12.63
CA LEU A 261 -12.74 7.58 -13.57
C LEU A 261 -11.87 6.55 -12.85
N SER A 262 -12.23 5.27 -12.96
CA SER A 262 -11.39 4.18 -12.46
C SER A 262 -10.42 3.77 -13.55
N TYR A 263 -9.16 4.20 -13.45
CA TYR A 263 -8.10 3.93 -14.42
C TYR A 263 -6.99 3.10 -13.76
N ILE A 264 -6.39 2.17 -14.50
CA ILE A 264 -5.15 1.47 -14.11
C ILE A 264 -4.27 1.36 -15.35
N ALA A 265 -3.02 1.81 -15.24
CA ALA A 265 -2.05 1.69 -16.33
C ALA A 265 -1.56 0.24 -16.48
N LEU A 266 -1.49 -0.24 -17.71
CA LEU A 266 -0.93 -1.56 -18.06
C LEU A 266 0.20 -1.41 -19.08
N ASP A 267 0.93 -2.48 -19.35
CA ASP A 267 2.02 -2.48 -20.33
C ASP A 267 1.55 -3.08 -21.66
N GLY A 268 0.85 -2.27 -22.46
CA GLY A 268 0.27 -2.71 -23.73
C GLY A 268 0.13 -1.60 -24.76
N GLU A 269 -0.54 -1.92 -25.86
CA GLU A 269 -0.63 -1.07 -27.05
C GLU A 269 -2.06 -0.65 -27.40
N ILE A 270 -3.08 -1.34 -26.86
CA ILE A 270 -4.50 -1.02 -27.14
C ILE A 270 -5.11 -0.35 -25.93
N GLY A 271 -5.40 0.95 -26.05
CA GLY A 271 -6.13 1.69 -25.03
C GLY A 271 -7.58 1.24 -24.96
N CYS A 272 -8.17 1.20 -23.77
CA CYS A 272 -9.55 0.77 -23.58
C CYS A 272 -10.36 1.88 -22.92
N MET A 273 -11.59 2.11 -23.39
CA MET A 273 -12.59 2.92 -22.69
C MET A 273 -13.91 2.16 -22.64
N VAL A 274 -14.35 1.81 -21.45
CA VAL A 274 -15.49 0.91 -21.23
C VAL A 274 -16.38 1.43 -20.12
N ASN A 275 -17.68 1.13 -20.15
CA ASN A 275 -18.59 1.37 -19.03
C ASN A 275 -18.88 0.08 -18.26
N GLY A 276 -18.60 0.09 -16.96
CA GLY A 276 -18.76 -1.02 -16.04
C GLY A 276 -17.50 -1.88 -15.91
N ALA A 277 -17.00 -2.00 -14.68
CA ALA A 277 -15.77 -2.73 -14.37
C ALA A 277 -15.73 -4.17 -14.91
N GLY A 278 -16.83 -4.92 -14.85
CA GLY A 278 -16.91 -6.29 -15.38
C GLY A 278 -16.72 -6.35 -16.90
N LEU A 279 -17.35 -5.44 -17.63
CA LEU A 279 -17.18 -5.34 -19.08
C LEU A 279 -15.79 -4.82 -19.44
N ALA A 280 -15.24 -3.90 -18.65
CA ALA A 280 -13.89 -3.39 -18.82
C ALA A 280 -12.88 -4.54 -18.76
N MET A 281 -12.91 -5.37 -17.70
CA MET A 281 -12.06 -6.56 -17.58
C MET A 281 -12.23 -7.54 -18.75
N ALA A 282 -13.48 -7.86 -19.13
CA ALA A 282 -13.74 -8.75 -20.28
C ALA A 282 -13.21 -8.17 -21.61
N THR A 283 -13.19 -6.85 -21.74
CA THR A 283 -12.62 -6.16 -22.91
C THR A 283 -11.09 -6.25 -22.93
N LEU A 284 -10.43 -6.20 -21.77
CA LEU A 284 -8.99 -6.46 -21.68
C LEU A 284 -8.68 -7.91 -22.08
N ASP A 285 -9.47 -8.85 -21.56
CA ASP A 285 -9.30 -10.28 -21.82
C ASP A 285 -9.48 -10.61 -23.31
N ILE A 286 -10.49 -10.05 -23.98
CA ILE A 286 -10.70 -10.29 -25.40
C ILE A 286 -9.59 -9.67 -26.26
N ILE A 287 -9.06 -8.50 -25.93
CA ILE A 287 -7.90 -7.93 -26.62
C ILE A 287 -6.71 -8.88 -26.53
N LYS A 288 -6.44 -9.40 -25.33
CA LYS A 288 -5.36 -10.37 -25.08
C LYS A 288 -5.57 -11.69 -25.81
N LEU A 289 -6.80 -12.20 -25.80
CA LEU A 289 -7.18 -13.42 -26.51
C LEU A 289 -6.91 -13.32 -28.02
N TYR A 290 -7.07 -12.12 -28.60
CA TYR A 290 -6.80 -11.86 -30.02
C TYR A 290 -5.36 -11.37 -30.29
N GLY A 291 -4.45 -11.48 -29.31
CA GLY A 291 -3.01 -11.39 -29.53
C GLY A 291 -2.39 -9.99 -29.38
N SER A 292 -3.12 -9.02 -28.84
CA SER A 292 -2.58 -7.70 -28.47
C SER A 292 -2.60 -7.51 -26.96
N GLU A 293 -1.74 -6.64 -26.42
CA GLU A 293 -1.76 -6.33 -24.99
C GLU A 293 -2.59 -5.06 -24.72
N PRO A 294 -3.53 -5.08 -23.76
CA PRO A 294 -4.26 -3.88 -23.35
C PRO A 294 -3.32 -2.90 -22.63
N ALA A 295 -3.40 -1.62 -22.98
CA ALA A 295 -2.58 -0.55 -22.42
C ALA A 295 -3.12 0.01 -21.10
N ASN A 296 -4.41 -0.17 -20.83
CA ASN A 296 -5.02 0.31 -19.59
C ASN A 296 -6.34 -0.43 -19.28
N PHE A 297 -6.70 -0.44 -18.00
CA PHE A 297 -8.08 -0.56 -17.55
C PHE A 297 -8.67 0.86 -17.46
N LEU A 298 -9.91 1.07 -17.92
CA LEU A 298 -10.64 2.30 -17.67
C LEU A 298 -12.15 2.04 -17.67
N ASP A 299 -12.77 2.33 -16.52
CA ASP A 299 -14.22 2.36 -16.35
C ASP A 299 -14.71 3.81 -16.25
N VAL A 300 -15.54 4.24 -17.21
CA VAL A 300 -16.18 5.57 -17.22
C VAL A 300 -17.48 5.63 -16.40
N GLY A 301 -17.91 4.51 -15.82
CA GLY A 301 -19.14 4.37 -15.05
C GLY A 301 -20.41 4.43 -15.90
N GLY A 302 -21.57 4.48 -15.24
CA GLY A 302 -22.88 4.48 -15.90
C GLY A 302 -23.25 5.81 -16.60
N GLY A 303 -22.55 6.90 -16.29
CA GLY A 303 -22.82 8.25 -16.81
C GLY A 303 -21.63 8.82 -17.58
N ALA A 304 -21.50 8.46 -18.86
CA ALA A 304 -20.45 8.98 -19.73
C ALA A 304 -20.81 10.40 -20.25
N THR A 305 -20.46 11.44 -19.49
CA THR A 305 -20.56 12.83 -19.97
C THR A 305 -19.45 13.13 -20.99
N THR A 306 -19.66 14.12 -21.86
CA THR A 306 -18.64 14.55 -22.83
C THR A 306 -17.32 14.93 -22.15
N GLU A 307 -17.37 15.54 -20.97
CA GLU A 307 -16.20 15.92 -20.17
C GLU A 307 -15.42 14.68 -19.69
N LYS A 308 -16.11 13.69 -19.10
CA LYS A 308 -15.50 12.42 -18.66
C LYS A 308 -14.88 11.66 -19.83
N VAL A 309 -15.58 11.58 -20.95
CA VAL A 309 -15.10 10.92 -22.19
C VAL A 309 -13.87 11.65 -22.75
N THR A 310 -13.87 12.98 -22.74
CA THR A 310 -12.73 13.78 -23.21
C THR A 310 -11.52 13.59 -22.30
N ALA A 311 -11.71 13.60 -20.98
CA ALA A 311 -10.66 13.32 -20.02
C ALA A 311 -10.08 11.89 -20.22
N ALA A 312 -10.95 10.89 -20.38
CA ALA A 312 -10.56 9.52 -20.70
C ALA A 312 -9.64 9.45 -21.94
N PHE A 313 -10.03 10.09 -23.05
CA PHE A 313 -9.20 10.12 -24.25
C PHE A 313 -7.86 10.83 -24.02
N LYS A 314 -7.83 11.96 -23.30
CA LYS A 314 -6.58 12.67 -22.95
C LYS A 314 -5.64 11.77 -22.14
N ILE A 315 -6.18 11.02 -21.18
CA ILE A 315 -5.39 10.09 -20.34
C ILE A 315 -4.84 8.94 -21.17
N ILE A 316 -5.67 8.26 -21.96
CA ILE A 316 -5.23 7.12 -22.80
C ILE A 316 -4.17 7.58 -23.80
N THR A 317 -4.40 8.70 -24.49
CA THR A 317 -3.49 9.20 -25.54
C THR A 317 -2.23 9.88 -25.01
N SER A 318 -2.14 10.11 -23.70
CA SER A 318 -0.88 10.52 -23.06
C SER A 318 0.16 9.40 -23.06
N ASP A 319 -0.26 8.14 -23.25
CA ASP A 319 0.65 7.02 -23.38
C ASP A 319 1.18 6.88 -24.82
N PRO A 320 2.48 7.10 -25.06
CA PRO A 320 3.04 6.94 -26.40
C PRO A 320 3.06 5.49 -26.90
N LYS A 321 2.85 4.50 -26.02
CA LYS A 321 2.74 3.08 -26.42
C LYS A 321 1.40 2.74 -27.06
N VAL A 322 0.37 3.55 -26.82
CA VAL A 322 -0.97 3.31 -27.36
C VAL A 322 -0.95 3.51 -28.88
N LYS A 323 -1.28 2.44 -29.61
CA LYS A 323 -1.35 2.41 -31.09
C LYS A 323 -2.77 2.35 -31.62
N GLY A 324 -3.76 2.10 -30.77
CA GLY A 324 -5.18 2.10 -31.10
C GLY A 324 -6.02 2.13 -29.84
N ILE A 325 -7.29 2.55 -29.95
CA ILE A 325 -8.21 2.61 -28.82
C ILE A 325 -9.45 1.78 -29.14
N LEU A 326 -9.84 0.88 -28.25
CA LEU A 326 -11.11 0.17 -28.31
C LEU A 326 -12.11 0.83 -27.35
N VAL A 327 -13.18 1.40 -27.92
CA VAL A 327 -14.33 1.91 -27.15
C VAL A 327 -15.42 0.85 -27.14
N ASN A 328 -15.66 0.26 -25.98
CA ASN A 328 -16.70 -0.73 -25.79
C ASN A 328 -17.74 -0.20 -24.81
N ILE A 329 -18.82 0.39 -25.35
CA ILE A 329 -19.90 0.94 -24.53
C ILE A 329 -21.17 0.15 -24.73
N PHE A 330 -21.66 -0.47 -23.66
CA PHE A 330 -22.97 -1.12 -23.66
C PHE A 330 -24.03 -0.10 -23.22
N GLY A 331 -24.93 0.25 -24.13
CA GLY A 331 -26.01 1.20 -23.89
C GLY A 331 -26.98 0.69 -22.83
N GLY A 332 -26.88 1.25 -21.62
CA GLY A 332 -27.83 1.04 -20.53
C GLY A 332 -28.95 2.07 -20.58
N ILE A 333 -28.95 3.01 -19.63
CA ILE A 333 -29.91 4.12 -19.57
C ILE A 333 -29.63 5.25 -20.58
N MET A 334 -28.41 5.31 -21.11
CA MET A 334 -27.96 6.34 -22.05
C MET A 334 -28.23 5.91 -23.49
N LYS A 335 -28.68 6.85 -24.34
CA LYS A 335 -28.87 6.59 -25.77
C LYS A 335 -27.52 6.59 -26.51
N CYS A 336 -27.33 5.64 -27.41
CA CYS A 336 -26.08 5.48 -28.15
C CYS A 336 -25.75 6.66 -29.07
N ASP A 337 -26.75 7.39 -29.57
CA ASP A 337 -26.54 8.60 -30.38
C ASP A 337 -25.89 9.73 -29.57
N ILE A 338 -26.31 9.91 -28.31
CA ILE A 338 -25.70 10.88 -27.39
C ILE A 338 -24.24 10.51 -27.09
N ILE A 339 -23.98 9.23 -26.82
CA ILE A 339 -22.62 8.73 -26.57
C ILE A 339 -21.73 8.95 -27.80
N ALA A 340 -22.22 8.57 -29.00
CA ALA A 340 -21.48 8.75 -30.24
C ALA A 340 -21.14 10.22 -30.50
N GLN A 341 -22.08 11.15 -30.24
CA GLN A 341 -21.82 12.59 -30.33
C GLN A 341 -20.73 13.04 -29.35
N GLY A 342 -20.76 12.54 -28.11
CA GLY A 342 -19.74 12.80 -27.09
C GLY A 342 -18.35 12.30 -27.51
N VAL A 343 -18.26 11.10 -28.07
CA VAL A 343 -17.01 10.54 -28.62
C VAL A 343 -16.49 11.38 -29.78
N ILE A 344 -17.35 11.75 -30.74
CA ILE A 344 -16.95 12.59 -31.89
C ILE A 344 -16.42 13.95 -31.40
N ALA A 345 -17.07 14.56 -30.41
CA ALA A 345 -16.63 15.83 -29.84
C ALA A 345 -15.26 15.68 -29.15
N ALA A 346 -15.10 14.66 -28.31
CA ALA A 346 -13.86 14.37 -27.61
C ALA A 346 -12.68 14.10 -28.57
N VAL A 347 -12.91 13.28 -29.60
CA VAL A 347 -11.89 12.96 -30.63
C VAL A 347 -11.41 14.22 -31.35
N LYS A 348 -12.33 15.15 -31.68
CA LYS A 348 -12.00 16.42 -32.32
C LYS A 348 -11.23 17.35 -31.39
N GLU A 349 -11.59 17.40 -30.11
CA GLU A 349 -10.91 18.24 -29.12
C GLU A 349 -9.50 17.72 -28.81
N VAL A 350 -9.34 16.42 -28.61
CA VAL A 350 -8.06 15.78 -28.28
C VAL A 350 -7.14 15.71 -29.51
N GLY A 351 -7.70 15.68 -30.71
CA GLY A 351 -6.93 15.52 -31.95
C GLY A 351 -6.35 14.12 -32.07
N LEU A 352 -7.19 13.09 -31.91
CA LEU A 352 -6.78 11.68 -31.91
C LEU A 352 -6.03 11.32 -33.20
N LYS A 353 -4.84 10.73 -33.05
CA LYS A 353 -3.98 10.32 -34.18
C LYS A 353 -3.94 8.81 -34.41
N VAL A 354 -4.36 8.03 -33.42
CA VAL A 354 -4.41 6.57 -33.47
C VAL A 354 -5.80 6.11 -33.94
N PRO A 355 -5.93 4.91 -34.53
CA PRO A 355 -7.22 4.33 -34.84
C PRO A 355 -8.10 4.18 -33.60
N LEU A 356 -9.40 4.40 -33.82
CA LEU A 356 -10.50 4.20 -32.87
C LEU A 356 -11.45 3.13 -33.43
#